data_AF-A0AAF0BZT2-F1
#
_entry.id   AF-A0AAF0BZT2-F1
#
_cell.length_a   1.000
_cell.length_b   1.000
_cell.length_c   1.000
_cell.angle_alpha   90.00
_cell.angle_beta   90.00
_cell.angle_gamma   90.00
#
_symmetry.space_group_name_H-M   'P 1'
#
loop_
_entity.id
_entity.type
_entity.pdbx_description
1 polymer ?
#
loop_
_entity_poly.entity_id
_entity_poly.type
_entity_poly.pdbx_seq_one_letter_code
_entity_poly.pdbx_strand_id
1 'polypeptide(L)'
;MNIFLIIAGVLSALAAMIHLGCIYFGAPWYRFFGAGEHMARLAEQGNMQPTIITAAIVLVLSTWSLYAFSAAGLIVRLPLLRVALILITAIYLIRAIAGFFLINDPMGRSPDFWLWSSVICLSVGLFHLFGLKQQWASL
;
A
#
# COMPACT_ATOMS: atom_id res chain seq x y z
N MET A 1 -0.31 23.04 -5.38
CA MET A 1 -0.42 22.01 -4.33
C MET A 1 -1.62 21.12 -4.64
N ASN A 2 -1.45 19.79 -4.69
CA ASN A 2 -2.52 18.87 -5.10
C ASN A 2 -3.08 18.08 -3.89
N ILE A 3 -4.31 18.37 -3.47
CA ILE A 3 -4.91 17.73 -2.29
C ILE A 3 -5.10 16.22 -2.44
N PHE A 4 -5.40 15.72 -3.65
CA PHE A 4 -5.60 14.30 -3.90
C PHE A 4 -4.31 13.51 -3.71
N LEU A 5 -3.17 14.03 -4.19
CA LEU A 5 -1.86 13.43 -3.97
C LEU A 5 -1.42 13.51 -2.50
N ILE A 6 -1.79 14.57 -1.78
CA ILE A 6 -1.53 14.66 -0.33
C ILE A 6 -2.29 13.54 0.39
N ILE A 7 -3.58 13.37 0.12
CA ILE A 7 -4.39 12.31 0.72
C ILE A 7 -3.81 10.93 0.36
N ALA A 8 -3.48 10.69 -0.91
CA ALA A 8 -2.87 9.44 -1.35
C ALA A 8 -1.55 9.13 -0.64
N GLY A 9 -0.70 10.14 -0.47
CA GLY A 9 0.56 10.04 0.25
C GLY A 9 0.34 9.71 1.73
N VAL A 10 -0.54 10.43 2.41
CA VAL A 10 -0.87 10.19 3.83
C VAL A 10 -1.42 8.77 4.04
N LEU A 11 -2.33 8.31 3.17
CA LEU A 11 -2.88 6.95 3.25
C LEU A 11 -1.79 5.89 3.04
N SER A 12 -0.86 6.11 2.11
CA SER A 12 0.28 5.22 1.88
C SER A 12 1.23 5.19 3.08
N ALA A 13 1.48 6.33 3.72
CA ALA A 13 2.27 6.43 4.94
C ALA A 13 1.59 5.72 6.13
N LEU A 14 0.29 5.91 6.32
CA LEU A 14 -0.49 5.19 7.34
C LEU A 14 -0.43 3.68 7.13
N ALA A 15 -0.57 3.22 5.88
CA ALA A 15 -0.41 1.81 5.55
C ALA A 15 1.01 1.30 5.88
N ALA A 16 2.06 2.07 5.56
CA ALA A 16 3.43 1.70 5.93
C ALA A 16 3.61 1.59 7.46
N MET A 17 3.05 2.52 8.23
CA MET A 17 3.09 2.48 9.69
C MET A 17 2.34 1.28 10.28
N ILE A 18 1.19 0.90 9.70
CA ILE A 18 0.46 -0.31 10.09
C ILE A 18 1.34 -1.56 9.87
N HIS A 19 2.05 -1.65 8.74
CA HIS A 19 2.95 -2.77 8.45
C HIS A 19 4.17 -2.79 9.40
N LEU A 20 4.73 -1.62 9.76
CA LEU A 20 5.73 -1.54 10.84
C LEU A 20 5.17 -2.05 12.17
N GLY A 21 3.92 -1.71 12.49
CA GLY A 21 3.23 -2.26 13.65
C GLY A 21 3.13 -3.79 13.59
N CYS A 22 2.84 -4.39 12.43
CA CYS A 22 2.84 -5.85 12.29
C CYS A 22 4.20 -6.48 12.63
N ILE A 23 5.30 -5.81 12.27
CA ILE A 23 6.66 -6.26 12.64
C ILE A 23 6.86 -6.14 14.16
N TYR A 24 6.49 -5.01 14.74
CA TYR A 24 6.72 -4.72 16.16
C TYR A 24 5.86 -5.58 17.10
N PHE A 25 4.57 -5.72 16.81
CA PHE A 25 3.62 -6.48 17.63
C PHE A 25 3.51 -7.96 17.26
N GLY A 26 4.06 -8.37 16.11
CA GLY A 26 4.23 -9.77 15.73
C GLY A 26 2.93 -10.50 15.36
N ALA A 27 2.87 -11.79 15.70
CA ALA A 27 1.84 -12.73 15.25
C ALA A 27 0.38 -12.26 15.45
N PRO A 28 -0.01 -11.64 16.60
CA PRO A 28 -1.37 -11.13 16.77
C PRO A 28 -1.77 -10.11 15.70
N TRP A 29 -0.87 -9.20 15.34
CA TRP A 29 -1.12 -8.19 14.31
C TRP A 29 -1.11 -8.81 12.91
N TYR A 30 -0.21 -9.75 12.64
CA TYR A 30 -0.26 -10.53 11.40
C TYR A 30 -1.62 -11.22 11.22
N ARG A 31 -2.20 -11.83 12.27
CA ARG A 31 -3.55 -12.40 12.17
C ARG A 31 -4.63 -11.34 11.99
N PHE A 32 -4.59 -10.29 12.81
CA PHE A 32 -5.61 -9.24 12.81
C PHE A 32 -5.72 -8.52 11.46
N PHE A 33 -4.59 -8.13 10.86
CA PHE A 33 -4.56 -7.51 9.54
C PHE A 33 -4.68 -8.51 8.39
N GLY A 34 -4.93 -9.78 8.68
CA GLY A 34 -5.20 -10.81 7.69
C GLY A 34 -3.97 -11.20 6.88
N ALA A 35 -2.77 -11.22 7.47
CA ALA A 35 -1.53 -11.75 6.88
C ALA A 35 -1.54 -13.29 6.67
N GLY A 36 -2.59 -13.96 7.14
CA GLY A 36 -2.76 -15.41 7.05
C GLY A 36 -2.04 -16.14 8.18
N GLU A 37 -2.56 -17.33 8.52
CA GLU A 37 -2.08 -18.10 9.67
C GLU A 37 -0.63 -18.58 9.50
N HIS A 38 -0.21 -18.84 8.26
CA HIS A 38 1.16 -19.22 7.96
C HIS A 38 2.17 -18.14 8.39
N MET A 39 1.92 -16.87 8.04
CA MET A 39 2.79 -15.75 8.41
C MET A 39 2.81 -15.53 9.94
N ALA A 40 1.66 -15.67 10.58
CA ALA A 40 1.56 -15.52 12.04
C ALA A 40 2.36 -16.60 12.79
N ARG A 41 2.25 -17.86 12.38
CA ARG A 41 3.02 -18.97 12.98
C ARG A 41 4.51 -18.82 12.77
N LEU A 42 4.94 -18.39 11.58
CA LEU A 42 6.34 -18.08 11.31
C LEU A 42 6.86 -17.00 12.27
N ALA A 43 6.08 -15.96 12.52
CA ALA A 43 6.44 -14.89 13.45
C ALA A 43 6.52 -15.39 14.90
N GLU A 44 5.58 -16.24 15.33
CA GLU A 44 5.60 -16.91 16.65
C GLU A 44 6.83 -17.79 16.86
N GLN A 45 7.31 -18.43 15.80
CA GLN A 45 8.52 -19.25 15.83
C GLN A 45 9.82 -18.44 15.79
N GLY A 46 9.75 -17.11 15.78
CA GLY A 46 10.92 -16.23 15.66
C GLY A 46 11.57 -16.26 14.27
N ASN A 47 10.88 -16.74 13.24
CA ASN A 47 11.40 -16.73 11.88
C ASN A 47 11.44 -15.29 11.35
N MET A 48 12.53 -14.91 10.67
CA MET A 48 12.72 -13.58 10.11
C MET A 48 11.95 -13.32 8.80
N GLN A 49 11.42 -14.36 8.16
CA GLN A 49 10.72 -14.24 6.88
C GLN A 49 9.53 -13.26 6.92
N PRO A 50 8.60 -13.30 7.91
CA PRO A 50 7.55 -12.30 8.03
C PRO A 50 8.08 -10.87 8.14
N THR A 51 9.13 -10.66 8.94
CA THR A 51 9.79 -9.37 9.12
C THR A 51 10.38 -8.85 7.80
N ILE A 52 11.11 -9.69 7.06
CA ILE A 52 11.75 -9.30 5.80
C ILE A 52 10.68 -8.93 4.74
N ILE A 53 9.66 -9.77 4.57
CA ILE A 53 8.57 -9.52 3.62
C ILE A 53 7.84 -8.22 3.98
N THR A 54 7.50 -8.05 5.26
CA THR A 54 6.74 -6.88 5.72
C THR A 54 7.58 -5.61 5.64
N ALA A 55 8.87 -5.66 5.95
CA ALA A 55 9.79 -4.54 5.81
C ALA A 55 9.92 -4.10 4.34
N ALA A 56 9.96 -5.05 3.40
CA ALA A 56 9.94 -4.72 1.98
C ALA A 56 8.66 -3.96 1.59
N ILE A 57 7.49 -4.38 2.11
CA ILE A 57 6.21 -3.66 1.89
C ILE A 57 6.27 -2.25 2.49
N VAL A 58 6.80 -2.09 3.70
CA VAL A 58 6.98 -0.78 4.35
C VAL A 58 7.81 0.16 3.47
N LEU A 59 8.93 -0.32 2.93
CA LEU A 59 9.81 0.48 2.07
C LEU A 59 9.10 0.91 0.78
N VAL A 60 8.37 -0.01 0.15
CA VAL A 60 7.59 0.29 -1.07
C VAL A 60 6.53 1.34 -0.79
N LEU A 61 5.72 1.18 0.26
CA LEU A 61 4.65 2.12 0.62
C LEU A 61 5.20 3.48 1.05
N SER A 62 6.31 3.51 1.79
CA SER A 62 6.99 4.74 2.17
C SER A 62 7.51 5.48 0.94
N THR A 63 8.07 4.74 -0.03
CA THR A 63 8.50 5.31 -1.31
C THR A 63 7.32 5.92 -2.05
N TRP A 64 6.19 5.21 -2.16
CA TRP A 64 5.00 5.74 -2.84
C TRP A 64 4.44 6.99 -2.17
N SER A 65 4.47 7.05 -0.83
CA SER A 65 4.13 8.26 -0.07
C SER A 65 5.04 9.44 -0.42
N LEU A 66 6.35 9.22 -0.51
CA LEU A 66 7.31 10.28 -0.88
C LEU A 66 7.07 10.77 -2.30
N TYR A 67 6.81 9.88 -3.26
CA TYR A 67 6.48 10.26 -4.64
C TYR A 67 5.18 11.08 -4.73
N ALA A 68 4.15 10.70 -3.96
CA ALA A 68 2.91 11.44 -3.86
C ALA A 68 3.13 12.86 -3.28
N PHE A 69 3.89 12.99 -2.18
CA PHE A 69 4.20 14.28 -1.57
C PHE A 69 5.09 15.16 -2.47
N SER A 70 6.05 14.56 -3.16
CA SER A 70 6.91 15.26 -4.11
C SER A 70 6.10 15.83 -5.27
N ALA A 71 5.20 15.03 -5.86
CA ALA A 71 4.30 15.49 -6.92
C ALA A 71 3.21 16.47 -6.44
N ALA A 72 2.85 16.45 -5.15
CA ALA A 72 1.98 17.44 -4.55
C ALA A 72 2.67 18.80 -4.32
N GLY A 73 4.01 18.85 -4.42
CA GLY A 73 4.84 20.02 -4.15
C GLY A 73 5.15 20.26 -2.67
N LEU A 74 5.01 19.23 -1.81
CA LEU A 74 5.30 19.34 -0.37
C LEU A 74 6.77 19.12 -0.02
N ILE A 75 7.49 18.36 -0.85
CA ILE A 75 8.91 18.06 -0.68
C ILE A 75 9.67 18.29 -1.99
N VAL A 76 10.99 18.12 -1.97
CA VAL A 76 11.84 18.24 -3.15
C VAL A 76 11.36 17.35 -4.31
N ARG A 77 11.54 17.82 -5.55
CA ARG A 77 11.14 17.10 -6.77
C ARG A 77 12.01 15.85 -6.93
N LEU A 78 11.41 14.67 -6.82
CA LEU A 78 12.07 13.39 -7.03
C LEU A 78 12.24 13.10 -8.53
N PRO A 79 13.21 12.23 -8.93
CA PRO A 79 13.36 11.85 -10.33
C PRO A 79 12.14 11.03 -10.80
N LEU A 80 11.84 11.08 -12.10
CA LEU A 80 10.86 10.20 -12.75
C LEU A 80 9.42 10.26 -12.20
N LEU A 81 9.00 11.39 -11.60
CA LEU A 81 7.67 11.52 -10.97
C LEU A 81 6.51 11.03 -11.84
N ARG A 82 6.48 11.42 -13.12
CA ARG A 82 5.41 11.03 -14.04
C ARG A 82 5.32 9.51 -14.19
N VAL A 83 6.45 8.86 -14.45
CA VAL A 83 6.51 7.39 -14.63
C VAL A 83 6.17 6.68 -13.32
N ALA A 84 6.76 7.12 -12.21
CA ALA A 84 6.51 6.55 -10.89
C ALA A 84 5.02 6.64 -10.52
N LEU A 85 4.38 7.80 -10.68
CA LEU A 85 2.96 7.95 -10.36
C LEU A 85 2.05 7.10 -11.26
N ILE A 86 2.36 6.97 -12.56
CA ILE A 86 1.62 6.06 -13.44
C ILE A 86 1.70 4.63 -12.92
N LEU A 87 2.91 4.17 -12.59
CA LEU A 87 3.14 2.81 -12.08
C LEU A 87 2.44 2.59 -10.74
N ILE A 88 2.57 3.51 -9.78
CA ILE A 88 1.93 3.42 -8.46
C ILE A 88 0.41 3.36 -8.62
N THR A 89 -0.16 4.24 -9.43
CA THR A 89 -1.60 4.26 -9.72
C THR A 89 -2.05 2.93 -10.32
N ALA A 90 -1.33 2.44 -11.34
CA ALA A 90 -1.64 1.16 -11.99
C ALA A 90 -1.57 -0.01 -11.00
N ILE A 91 -0.53 -0.09 -10.16
CA ILE A 91 -0.38 -1.15 -9.18
C ILE A 91 -1.54 -1.15 -8.17
N TYR A 92 -1.92 0.01 -7.64
CA TYR A 92 -3.07 0.10 -6.71
C TYR A 92 -4.37 -0.37 -7.35
N LEU A 93 -4.65 0.05 -8.59
CA LEU A 93 -5.87 -0.31 -9.31
C LEU A 93 -5.88 -1.80 -9.70
N ILE A 94 -4.78 -2.32 -10.23
CA ILE A 94 -4.63 -3.74 -10.58
C ILE A 94 -4.80 -4.60 -9.33
N ARG A 95 -4.13 -4.24 -8.23
CA ARG A 95 -4.28 -4.93 -6.94
C ARG A 95 -5.75 -4.93 -6.53
N ALA A 96 -6.40 -3.77 -6.50
CA ALA A 96 -7.79 -3.66 -6.09
C ALA A 96 -8.71 -4.59 -6.90
N ILE A 97 -8.60 -4.54 -8.23
CA ILE A 97 -9.38 -5.36 -9.15
C ILE A 97 -9.09 -6.86 -8.92
N ALA A 98 -7.81 -7.25 -8.88
CA ALA A 98 -7.42 -8.64 -8.65
C ALA A 98 -7.97 -9.18 -7.32
N GLY A 99 -7.91 -8.37 -6.26
CA GLY A 99 -8.44 -8.80 -4.96
C GLY A 99 -9.95 -9.00 -4.94
N PHE A 100 -10.74 -8.27 -5.76
CA PHE A 100 -12.17 -8.56 -5.88
C PHE A 100 -12.45 -9.94 -6.50
N PHE A 101 -11.62 -10.39 -7.45
CA PHE A 101 -11.73 -11.75 -8.01
C PHE A 101 -11.37 -12.83 -6.98
N LEU A 102 -10.45 -12.54 -6.07
CA LEU A 102 -9.98 -13.47 -5.04
C LEU A 102 -10.92 -13.58 -3.81
N ILE A 103 -12.05 -12.85 -3.79
CA ILE A 103 -13.04 -12.97 -2.71
C ILE A 103 -13.70 -14.36 -2.74
N ASN A 104 -14.02 -14.86 -3.94
CA ASN A 104 -14.75 -16.12 -4.11
C ASN A 104 -13.81 -17.35 -4.13
N ASP A 105 -12.53 -17.15 -4.46
CA ASP A 105 -11.49 -18.18 -4.43
C ASP A 105 -10.25 -17.65 -3.68
N PRO A 106 -10.28 -17.67 -2.34
CA PRO A 106 -9.29 -16.97 -1.54
C PRO A 106 -7.94 -17.70 -1.49
N MET A 107 -6.91 -17.06 -2.04
CA MET A 107 -5.53 -17.57 -1.98
C MET A 107 -4.90 -17.36 -0.59
N GLY A 108 -5.20 -18.24 0.35
CA GLY A 108 -4.53 -18.31 1.67
C GLY A 108 -4.86 -17.17 2.65
N ARG A 109 -5.78 -16.26 2.27
CA ARG A 109 -6.32 -15.16 3.09
C ARG A 109 -7.84 -15.25 3.12
N SER A 110 -8.51 -14.60 4.08
CA SER A 110 -9.98 -14.63 4.17
C SER A 110 -10.65 -13.79 3.06
N PRO A 111 -11.90 -14.11 2.67
CA PRO A 111 -12.71 -13.26 1.79
C PRO A 111 -12.81 -11.81 2.30
N ASP A 112 -13.00 -11.63 3.61
CA ASP A 112 -13.08 -10.30 4.23
C ASP A 112 -11.79 -9.50 4.05
N PHE A 113 -10.63 -10.14 4.18
CA PHE A 113 -9.36 -9.49 3.93
C PHE A 113 -9.31 -8.99 2.48
N TRP A 114 -9.65 -9.84 1.50
CA TRP A 114 -9.63 -9.47 0.09
C TRP A 114 -10.58 -8.30 -0.21
N LEU A 115 -11.79 -8.33 0.33
CA LEU A 115 -12.77 -7.25 0.18
C LEU A 115 -12.25 -5.92 0.74
N TRP A 116 -11.91 -5.88 2.03
CA TRP A 116 -11.52 -4.62 2.69
C TRP A 116 -10.24 -4.04 2.12
N SER A 117 -9.24 -4.89 1.92
CA SER A 117 -7.97 -4.45 1.34
C SER A 117 -8.15 -3.96 -0.10
N SER A 118 -9.06 -4.55 -0.89
CA SER A 118 -9.34 -4.08 -2.26
C SER A 118 -10.04 -2.75 -2.28
N VAL A 119 -11.00 -2.53 -1.38
CA VAL A 119 -11.66 -1.22 -1.23
C VAL A 119 -10.64 -0.15 -0.83
N ILE A 120 -9.71 -0.45 0.08
CA ILE A 120 -8.65 0.48 0.48
C ILE A 120 -7.72 0.78 -0.71
N CYS A 121 -7.21 -0.26 -1.40
CA CYS A 121 -6.35 -0.08 -2.57
C CYS A 121 -7.05 0.69 -3.70
N LEU A 122 -8.33 0.45 -3.94
CA LEU A 122 -9.12 1.19 -4.93
C LEU A 122 -9.21 2.66 -4.55
N SER A 123 -9.54 2.95 -3.29
CA SER A 123 -9.68 4.32 -2.79
C SER A 123 -8.37 5.09 -2.95
N VAL A 124 -7.24 4.51 -2.52
CA VAL A 124 -5.91 5.12 -2.68
C VAL A 124 -5.54 5.28 -4.16
N GLY A 125 -5.81 4.27 -4.99
CA GLY A 125 -5.59 4.31 -6.43
C GLY A 125 -6.38 5.43 -7.13
N LEU A 126 -7.62 5.67 -6.72
CA LEU A 126 -8.45 6.77 -7.26
C LEU A 126 -7.91 8.15 -6.85
N PHE A 127 -7.47 8.34 -5.60
CA PHE A 127 -6.79 9.57 -5.20
C PHE A 127 -5.51 9.81 -6.02
N HIS A 128 -4.71 8.76 -6.24
CA HIS A 128 -3.54 8.83 -7.13
C HIS A 128 -3.92 9.20 -8.57
N LEU A 129 -4.96 8.57 -9.13
CA LEU A 129 -5.41 8.80 -10.51
C LEU A 129 -5.88 10.25 -10.72
N PHE A 130 -6.73 10.76 -9.83
CA PHE A 130 -7.21 12.14 -9.92
C PHE A 130 -6.09 13.15 -9.70
N GLY A 131 -5.21 12.89 -8.74
CA GLY A 131 -4.02 13.71 -8.48
C GLY A 131 -3.06 13.76 -9.68
N LEU A 132 -2.78 12.61 -10.27
CA LEU A 132 -1.95 12.47 -11.47
C LEU A 132 -2.56 13.23 -12.66
N LYS A 133 -3.87 13.09 -12.90
CA LYS A 133 -4.57 13.82 -13.97
C LYS A 133 -4.48 15.34 -13.78
N GLN A 134 -4.63 15.82 -12.54
CA GLN A 134 -4.57 17.25 -12.22
C GLN A 134 -3.16 17.84 -12.31
N GLN A 135 -2.12 17.07 -11.98
CA GLN A 135 -0.72 17.52 -12.06
C GLN A 135 -0.05 17.13 -13.40
N TRP A 136 -0.78 16.56 -14.36
CA TRP A 136 -0.17 15.98 -15.57
C TRP A 136 0.71 16.96 -16.36
N ALA A 137 0.28 18.21 -16.49
CA ALA A 137 1.01 19.24 -17.24
C ALA A 137 2.27 19.76 -16.53
N SER A 138 2.39 19.57 -15.21
CA SER A 138 3.51 20.08 -14.38
C SER A 138 4.55 19.00 -14.02
N LEU A 139 4.23 17.72 -14.25
CA LEU A 139 5.05 16.55 -13.91
C LEU A 139 6.15 16.24 -14.93
#